data_AF-A0A4W6FVH8-F1
#
_entry.id   AF-A0A4W6FVH8-F1
#
_cell.length_a   1.000
_cell.length_b   1.000
_cell.length_c   1.000
_cell.angle_alpha   90.00
_cell.angle_beta   90.00
_cell.angle_gamma   90.00
#
_symmetry.space_group_name_H-M   'P 1'
#
loop_
_entity.id
_entity.type
_entity.pdbx_description
1 polymer ?
#
loop_
_entity_poly.entity_id
_entity_poly.type
_entity_poly.pdbx_seq_one_letter_code
_entity_poly.pdbx_strand_id
1 'polypeptide(L)'
;MAEQNTEAKLKKLLKQEKIQLWNPPYTDEDNQPGQPHIQELAERYAPQLGLSVTEVGGALESIRAQTVKRGKGNKTYRETNVATLELLLPRDSRKVDAQDPKSKKSFLETRLDVSVQEVVDRIGDEYGLRYIKLILNGKTLSVDQRLDEQGVKNHSKVMVLKVSDAELKQQMSEEEQKKKEQNESLQRTQKGFQILSERDGSEDPDTTPFLEIADQKGNPLKIPHQERKALILAMGFHEKGRSLMKRKQYDNALCHLLQADQQFSKCDSALLSSVDNYAVLQLDIVWCYRALEALSCLDDGRSRLQRAEDCFLQCYGEQQQRLLMIKGNTGREEVLFLRLYLLQSLLSFLEGNDSQARQQLSKVESLYSRLCLDSEKMAQLMTLGFTEREARLGLRACQGDLQEAAFHISSRRQEREELKQRERQKRRRRMEDITVLTELGFSRRDAARALHRADGDVNRACQILQDSSQAAQATNNNTEGGWSPEKVEQLLYLGFEREASEEALRLTGGDVQSATQLLLDNQGVLSPPSTSTSTPTSSSTSPSSEEPTTSSNSTEDEELVSEVLEDISHHEEDYLDLTLEEESELIDTIKTYLSRGSTHTV
;
A
#
# COMPACT_ATOMS: atom_id res chain seq x y z
N MET A 1 18.78 -1.68 -20.18
CA MET A 1 17.61 -1.50 -21.07
C MET A 1 17.94 -1.84 -22.53
N ALA A 2 18.87 -1.15 -23.21
CA ALA A 2 19.20 -1.43 -24.62
C ALA A 2 19.60 -2.90 -24.90
N GLU A 3 20.47 -3.47 -24.08
CA GLU A 3 20.89 -4.88 -24.18
C GLU A 3 19.71 -5.86 -24.09
N GLN A 4 18.71 -5.57 -23.25
CA GLN A 4 17.51 -6.41 -23.13
C GLN A 4 16.61 -6.32 -24.35
N ASN A 5 16.45 -5.12 -24.94
CA ASN A 5 15.76 -4.96 -26.22
C ASN A 5 16.43 -5.81 -27.31
N THR A 6 17.76 -5.76 -27.41
CA THR A 6 18.53 -6.59 -28.36
C THR A 6 18.31 -8.08 -28.09
N GLU A 7 18.44 -8.53 -26.83
CA GLU A 7 18.19 -9.93 -26.46
C GLU A 7 16.75 -10.36 -26.82
N ALA A 8 15.75 -9.51 -26.57
CA ALA A 8 14.35 -9.81 -26.84
C ALA A 8 14.07 -9.95 -28.36
N LYS A 9 14.64 -9.04 -29.17
CA LYS A 9 14.56 -9.13 -30.64
C LYS A 9 15.23 -10.40 -31.17
N LEU A 10 16.43 -10.71 -30.68
CA LEU A 10 17.14 -11.93 -31.06
C LEU A 10 16.37 -13.20 -30.66
N LYS A 11 15.81 -13.24 -29.44
CA LYS A 11 14.95 -14.36 -29.00
C LYS A 11 13.75 -14.56 -29.93
N LYS A 12 13.14 -13.49 -30.46
CA LYS A 12 12.05 -13.58 -31.46
C LYS A 12 12.55 -14.16 -32.79
N LEU A 13 13.67 -13.68 -33.32
CA LEU A 13 14.28 -14.19 -34.57
C LEU A 13 14.67 -15.66 -34.45
N LEU A 14 15.39 -16.03 -33.40
CA LEU A 14 15.78 -17.41 -33.12
C LEU A 14 14.56 -18.33 -33.02
N LYS A 15 13.47 -17.87 -32.39
CA LYS A 15 12.21 -18.63 -32.30
C LYS A 15 11.55 -18.80 -33.67
N GLN A 16 11.53 -17.76 -34.51
CA GLN A 16 10.96 -17.83 -35.86
C GLN A 16 11.72 -18.84 -36.73
N GLU A 17 13.04 -18.88 -36.61
CA GLU A 17 13.91 -19.79 -37.36
C GLU A 17 14.11 -21.15 -36.66
N LYS A 18 13.47 -21.36 -35.50
CA LYS A 18 13.60 -22.57 -34.67
C LYS A 18 15.04 -22.92 -34.29
N ILE A 19 15.89 -21.92 -34.13
CA ILE A 19 17.29 -22.06 -33.74
C ILE A 19 17.40 -22.23 -32.23
N GLN A 20 18.11 -23.27 -31.80
CA GLN A 20 18.37 -23.59 -30.40
C GLN A 20 19.86 -23.41 -30.11
N LEU A 21 20.23 -22.26 -29.53
CA LEU A 21 21.64 -21.93 -29.30
C LEU A 21 22.36 -22.90 -28.34
N TRP A 22 21.62 -23.62 -27.49
CA TRP A 22 22.18 -24.59 -26.56
C TRP A 22 22.49 -25.96 -27.19
N ASN A 23 22.23 -26.16 -28.48
CA ASN A 23 22.55 -27.38 -29.21
C ASN A 23 23.70 -27.14 -30.21
N PRO A 24 24.34 -28.22 -30.70
CA PRO A 24 25.23 -28.14 -31.86
C PRO A 24 24.51 -27.53 -33.08
N PRO A 25 25.19 -26.71 -33.89
CA PRO A 25 26.63 -26.39 -33.84
C PRO A 25 26.98 -25.14 -33.00
N TYR A 26 26.02 -24.56 -32.28
CA TYR A 26 26.18 -23.30 -31.54
C TYR A 26 26.77 -23.48 -30.14
N THR A 27 26.56 -24.65 -29.55
CA THR A 27 27.18 -25.09 -28.29
C THR A 27 27.78 -26.47 -28.50
N ASP A 28 29.02 -26.66 -28.07
CA ASP A 28 29.71 -27.95 -28.13
C ASP A 28 29.43 -28.83 -26.90
N GLU A 29 30.04 -30.02 -26.85
CA GLU A 29 29.86 -30.97 -25.75
C GLU A 29 30.34 -30.42 -24.39
N ASP A 30 31.35 -29.54 -24.40
CA ASP A 30 31.91 -28.89 -23.22
C ASP A 30 31.11 -27.63 -22.79
N ASN A 31 29.97 -27.37 -23.44
CA ASN A 31 29.14 -26.18 -23.27
C ASN A 31 29.81 -24.86 -23.66
N GLN A 32 30.87 -24.91 -24.45
CA GLN A 32 31.58 -23.75 -24.99
C GLN A 32 30.89 -23.21 -26.25
N PRO A 33 31.12 -21.92 -26.57
CA PRO A 33 30.52 -21.31 -27.75
C PRO A 33 31.11 -21.88 -29.05
N GLY A 34 30.23 -22.32 -29.95
CA GLY A 34 30.56 -22.59 -31.35
C GLY A 34 30.81 -21.29 -32.11
N GLN A 35 31.93 -20.62 -31.79
CA GLN A 35 32.28 -19.27 -32.26
C GLN A 35 31.98 -18.99 -33.75
N PRO A 36 32.36 -19.85 -34.73
CA PRO A 36 32.10 -19.56 -36.14
C PRO A 36 30.60 -19.48 -36.45
N HIS A 37 29.77 -20.34 -35.85
CA HIS A 37 28.33 -20.36 -36.09
C HIS A 37 27.60 -19.22 -35.37
N ILE A 38 28.09 -18.81 -34.20
CA ILE A 38 27.58 -17.61 -33.51
C ILE A 38 27.92 -16.35 -34.32
N GLN A 39 29.13 -16.28 -34.88
CA GLN A 39 29.56 -15.17 -35.73
C GLN A 39 28.73 -15.09 -37.02
N GLU A 40 28.46 -16.22 -37.68
CA GLU A 40 27.60 -16.27 -38.87
C GLU A 40 26.17 -15.77 -38.57
N LEU A 41 25.59 -16.18 -37.44
CA LEU A 41 24.29 -15.66 -37.00
C LEU A 41 24.33 -14.16 -36.70
N ALA A 42 25.43 -13.68 -36.10
CA ALA A 42 25.60 -12.27 -35.82
C ALA A 42 25.67 -11.44 -37.09
N GLU A 43 26.41 -11.88 -38.10
CA GLU A 43 26.50 -11.24 -39.42
C GLU A 43 25.15 -11.23 -40.14
N ARG A 44 24.35 -12.29 -39.98
CA ARG A 44 23.02 -12.40 -40.59
C ARG A 44 21.95 -11.53 -39.90
N TYR A 45 22.00 -11.39 -38.58
CA TYR A 45 21.00 -10.64 -37.81
C TYR A 45 21.37 -9.16 -37.60
N ALA A 46 22.65 -8.78 -37.64
CA ALA A 46 23.10 -7.40 -37.49
C ALA A 46 22.41 -6.42 -38.47
N PRO A 47 22.33 -6.68 -39.79
CA PRO A 47 21.64 -5.81 -40.73
C PRO A 47 20.12 -5.71 -40.45
N GLN A 48 19.50 -6.81 -40.01
CA GLN A 48 18.06 -6.84 -39.72
C GLN A 48 17.70 -6.02 -38.48
N LEU A 49 18.63 -5.93 -37.52
CA LEU A 49 18.45 -5.20 -36.26
C LEU A 49 19.00 -3.77 -36.31
N GLY A 50 19.75 -3.40 -37.36
CA GLY A 50 20.43 -2.11 -37.46
C GLY A 50 21.51 -1.92 -36.38
N LEU A 51 22.18 -3.00 -35.98
CA LEU A 51 23.20 -3.02 -34.93
C LEU A 51 24.52 -3.56 -35.46
N SER A 52 25.61 -3.31 -34.73
CA SER A 52 26.91 -3.87 -35.10
C SER A 52 26.97 -5.39 -34.89
N VAL A 53 27.76 -6.08 -35.72
CA VAL A 53 27.98 -7.54 -35.60
C VAL A 53 28.53 -7.90 -34.21
N THR A 54 29.37 -7.05 -33.63
CA THR A 54 29.94 -7.26 -32.29
C THR A 54 28.90 -7.17 -31.18
N GLU A 55 27.98 -6.21 -31.25
CA GLU A 55 26.86 -6.10 -30.30
C GLU A 55 25.92 -7.30 -30.42
N VAL A 56 25.56 -7.69 -31.64
CA VAL A 56 24.68 -8.84 -31.87
C VAL A 56 25.33 -10.14 -31.45
N GLY A 57 26.61 -10.37 -31.79
CA GLY A 57 27.36 -11.55 -31.37
C GLY A 57 27.47 -11.65 -29.86
N GLY A 58 27.74 -10.54 -29.18
CA GLY A 58 27.74 -10.50 -27.71
C GLY A 58 26.39 -10.83 -27.09
N ALA A 59 25.30 -10.33 -27.68
CA ALA A 59 23.95 -10.63 -27.20
C ALA A 59 23.53 -12.08 -27.49
N LEU A 60 23.88 -12.63 -28.65
CA LEU A 60 23.68 -14.06 -28.97
C LEU A 60 24.42 -14.96 -27.98
N GLU A 61 25.66 -14.61 -27.65
CA GLU A 61 26.46 -15.33 -26.67
C GLU A 61 25.85 -15.25 -25.25
N SER A 62 25.36 -14.07 -24.84
CA SER A 62 24.61 -13.92 -23.58
C SER A 62 23.39 -14.86 -23.54
N ILE A 63 22.60 -14.91 -24.62
CA ILE A 63 21.43 -15.80 -24.72
C ILE A 63 21.86 -17.27 -24.65
N ARG A 64 22.90 -17.66 -25.39
CA ARG A 64 23.46 -19.02 -25.38
C ARG A 64 23.90 -19.42 -23.98
N ALA A 65 24.77 -18.62 -23.36
CA ALA A 65 25.27 -18.86 -22.01
C ALA A 65 24.12 -18.97 -20.98
N GLN A 66 23.11 -18.09 -21.07
CA GLN A 66 21.94 -18.15 -20.19
C GLN A 66 21.11 -19.42 -20.41
N THR A 67 20.88 -19.84 -21.65
CA THR A 67 20.09 -21.05 -21.96
C THR A 67 20.82 -22.32 -21.56
N VAL A 68 22.14 -22.39 -21.76
CA VAL A 68 23.00 -23.48 -21.28
C VAL A 68 22.99 -23.56 -19.75
N LYS A 69 23.19 -22.42 -19.06
CA LYS A 69 23.12 -22.36 -17.58
C LYS A 69 21.75 -22.81 -17.07
N ARG A 70 20.67 -22.38 -17.74
CA ARG A 70 19.30 -22.83 -17.43
C ARG A 70 19.12 -24.33 -17.65
N GLY A 71 19.72 -24.89 -18.71
CA GLY A 71 19.74 -26.34 -18.95
C GLY A 71 20.42 -27.11 -17.81
N LYS A 72 21.59 -26.64 -17.36
CA LYS A 72 22.31 -27.19 -16.20
C LYS A 72 21.48 -27.09 -14.91
N GLY A 73 20.86 -25.94 -14.66
CA GLY A 73 19.96 -25.75 -13.51
C GLY A 73 18.75 -26.67 -13.54
N ASN A 74 18.12 -26.88 -14.71
CA ASN A 74 17.02 -27.84 -14.88
C ASN A 74 17.46 -29.29 -14.59
N LYS A 75 18.66 -29.69 -15.03
CA LYS A 75 19.21 -31.02 -14.74
C LYS A 75 19.44 -31.19 -13.24
N THR A 76 20.10 -30.22 -12.62
CA THR A 76 20.37 -30.18 -11.18
C THR A 76 19.08 -30.24 -10.37
N TYR A 77 18.06 -29.46 -10.75
CA TYR A 77 16.76 -29.47 -10.08
C TYR A 77 16.09 -30.85 -10.16
N ARG A 78 16.12 -31.53 -11.32
CA ARG A 78 15.55 -32.88 -11.46
C ARG A 78 16.31 -33.94 -10.65
N GLU A 79 17.63 -33.82 -10.55
CA GLU A 79 18.49 -34.81 -9.90
C GLU A 79 18.57 -34.61 -8.39
N THR A 80 18.50 -33.37 -7.91
CA THR A 80 18.82 -33.01 -6.51
C THR A 80 17.75 -32.19 -5.80
N ASN A 81 16.66 -31.79 -6.49
CA ASN A 81 15.65 -30.84 -5.99
C ASN A 81 16.21 -29.45 -5.60
N VAL A 82 17.40 -29.09 -6.07
CA VAL A 82 17.97 -27.74 -5.90
C VAL A 82 17.55 -26.86 -7.07
N ALA A 83 16.79 -25.81 -6.79
CA ALA A 83 16.32 -24.84 -7.77
C ALA A 83 17.36 -23.73 -7.98
N THR A 84 17.45 -23.23 -9.21
CA THR A 84 18.27 -22.07 -9.54
C THR A 84 17.39 -20.84 -9.66
N LEU A 85 17.52 -19.88 -8.75
CA LEU A 85 16.81 -18.60 -8.76
C LEU A 85 17.64 -17.54 -9.51
N GLU A 86 16.99 -16.68 -10.31
CA GLU A 86 17.62 -15.50 -10.92
C GLU A 86 17.37 -14.30 -9.99
N LEU A 87 18.44 -13.76 -9.40
CA LEU A 87 18.38 -12.63 -8.50
C LEU A 87 18.60 -11.32 -9.26
N LEU A 88 17.71 -10.35 -9.05
CA LEU A 88 17.94 -8.98 -9.47
C LEU A 88 18.40 -8.14 -8.29
N LEU A 89 19.70 -7.91 -8.22
CA LEU A 89 20.32 -7.15 -7.17
C LEU A 89 20.17 -5.64 -7.40
N PRO A 90 20.19 -4.83 -6.33
CA PRO A 90 20.25 -3.38 -6.40
C PRO A 90 21.42 -2.89 -7.23
N ARG A 91 21.30 -1.68 -7.82
CA ARG A 91 22.28 -1.17 -8.80
C ARG A 91 23.72 -1.20 -8.29
N ASP A 92 23.93 -0.82 -7.04
CA ASP A 92 25.25 -0.64 -6.41
C ASP A 92 25.89 -1.96 -5.94
N SER A 93 25.11 -3.04 -5.92
CA SER A 93 25.53 -4.35 -5.41
C SER A 93 25.79 -5.36 -6.52
N ARG A 94 25.67 -4.94 -7.77
CA ARG A 94 26.07 -5.72 -8.94
C ARG A 94 27.59 -5.83 -8.96
N LYS A 95 28.15 -6.96 -8.53
CA LYS A 95 29.57 -7.28 -8.70
C LYS A 95 29.87 -7.29 -10.21
N VAL A 96 30.73 -6.40 -10.66
CA VAL A 96 31.31 -6.47 -12.02
C VAL A 96 32.41 -7.51 -11.94
N ASP A 97 32.17 -8.72 -12.46
CA ASP A 97 33.22 -9.72 -12.57
C ASP A 97 34.36 -9.16 -13.43
N ALA A 98 35.57 -9.11 -12.88
CA ALA A 98 36.76 -8.61 -13.57
C ALA A 98 37.10 -9.42 -14.83
N GLN A 99 36.57 -10.64 -14.94
CA GLN A 99 36.77 -11.55 -16.07
C GLN A 99 35.63 -11.50 -17.11
N ASP A 100 34.45 -10.97 -16.75
CA ASP A 100 33.30 -10.85 -17.65
C ASP A 100 32.41 -9.65 -17.27
N PRO A 101 32.72 -8.43 -17.78
CA PRO A 101 31.95 -7.23 -17.51
C PRO A 101 30.51 -7.26 -18.08
N LYS A 102 30.09 -8.34 -18.75
CA LYS A 102 28.76 -8.50 -19.37
C LYS A 102 27.79 -9.38 -18.56
N SER A 103 28.27 -10.19 -17.61
CA SER A 103 27.40 -11.05 -16.77
C SER A 103 26.73 -10.25 -15.64
N LYS A 104 25.62 -9.56 -15.95
CA LYS A 104 24.84 -8.76 -14.98
C LYS A 104 23.81 -9.54 -14.16
N LYS A 105 23.61 -10.83 -14.42
CA LYS A 105 22.53 -11.64 -13.83
C LYS A 105 23.10 -12.53 -12.72
N SER A 106 22.72 -12.26 -11.48
CA SER A 106 23.09 -13.05 -10.31
C SER A 106 22.17 -14.25 -10.17
N PHE A 107 22.69 -15.39 -9.73
CA PHE A 107 21.92 -16.61 -9.56
C PHE A 107 22.22 -17.24 -8.21
N LEU A 108 21.20 -17.80 -7.59
CA LEU A 108 21.33 -18.50 -6.31
C LEU A 108 20.73 -19.90 -6.43
N GLU A 109 21.49 -20.91 -6.02
CA GLU A 109 21.04 -22.29 -5.95
C GLU A 109 20.53 -22.62 -4.55
N THR A 110 19.25 -22.94 -4.43
CA THR A 110 18.60 -23.24 -3.17
C THR A 110 17.46 -24.23 -3.35
N ARG A 111 17.15 -25.01 -2.32
CA ARG A 111 15.92 -25.82 -2.33
C ARG A 111 14.70 -24.92 -2.19
N LEU A 112 13.53 -25.38 -2.64
CA LEU A 112 12.29 -24.60 -2.57
C LEU A 112 11.50 -24.79 -1.27
N ASP A 113 11.89 -25.77 -0.45
CA ASP A 113 11.26 -26.08 0.84
C ASP A 113 11.87 -25.34 2.03
N VAL A 114 12.83 -24.45 1.77
CA VAL A 114 13.44 -23.57 2.77
C VAL A 114 12.59 -22.33 2.99
N SER A 115 12.79 -21.67 4.15
CA SER A 115 12.17 -20.38 4.44
C SER A 115 12.78 -19.27 3.59
N VAL A 116 12.02 -18.21 3.37
CA VAL A 116 12.52 -16.99 2.71
C VAL A 116 13.67 -16.36 3.52
N GLN A 117 13.63 -16.44 4.87
CA GLN A 117 14.70 -15.93 5.72
C GLN A 117 16.06 -16.59 5.41
N GLU A 118 16.09 -17.91 5.22
CA GLU A 118 17.33 -18.63 4.88
C GLU A 118 17.91 -18.16 3.54
N VAL A 119 17.04 -17.89 2.56
CA VAL A 119 17.46 -17.32 1.27
C VAL A 119 18.00 -15.89 1.43
N VAL A 120 17.32 -15.07 2.24
CA VAL A 120 17.77 -13.71 2.56
C VAL A 120 19.16 -13.72 3.18
N ASP A 121 19.40 -14.61 4.14
CA ASP A 121 20.69 -14.73 4.81
C ASP A 121 21.80 -15.14 3.82
N ARG A 122 21.52 -16.14 2.96
CA ARG A 122 22.47 -16.57 1.92
C ARG A 122 22.79 -15.47 0.91
N ILE A 123 21.80 -14.68 0.48
CA ILE A 123 22.04 -13.54 -0.41
C ILE A 123 22.88 -12.48 0.31
N GLY A 124 22.64 -12.27 1.61
CA GLY A 124 23.43 -11.37 2.43
C GLY A 124 24.90 -11.77 2.52
N ASP A 125 25.17 -13.05 2.73
CA ASP A 125 26.53 -13.59 2.77
C ASP A 125 27.24 -13.52 1.41
N GLU A 126 26.54 -13.88 0.32
CA GLU A 126 27.13 -13.99 -1.02
C GLU A 126 27.37 -12.61 -1.68
N TYR A 127 26.45 -11.67 -1.48
CA TYR A 127 26.45 -10.37 -2.15
C TYR A 127 26.76 -9.19 -1.24
N GLY A 128 27.00 -9.44 0.06
CA GLY A 128 27.21 -8.37 1.05
C GLY A 128 25.96 -7.50 1.24
N LEU A 129 24.79 -8.06 0.93
CA LEU A 129 23.51 -7.38 0.92
C LEU A 129 22.79 -7.58 2.24
N ARG A 130 22.85 -6.59 3.11
CA ARG A 130 22.06 -6.61 4.33
C ARG A 130 20.71 -5.92 4.10
N TYR A 131 19.69 -6.34 4.85
CA TYR A 131 18.36 -5.71 4.86
C TYR A 131 17.66 -5.70 3.50
N ILE A 132 17.41 -6.91 2.98
CA ILE A 132 16.77 -7.10 1.69
C ILE A 132 15.35 -7.66 1.82
N LYS A 133 14.46 -7.21 0.94
CA LYS A 133 13.16 -7.86 0.70
C LYS A 133 13.19 -8.58 -0.63
N LEU A 134 12.59 -9.77 -0.65
CA LEU A 134 12.44 -10.54 -1.88
C LEU A 134 11.06 -10.28 -2.46
N ILE A 135 11.00 -9.84 -3.71
CA ILE A 135 9.76 -9.58 -4.44
C ILE A 135 9.67 -10.52 -5.63
N LEU A 136 8.53 -11.23 -5.73
CA LEU A 136 8.20 -12.11 -6.83
C LEU A 136 6.85 -11.69 -7.43
N ASN A 137 6.81 -11.38 -8.72
CA ASN A 137 5.59 -11.02 -9.45
C ASN A 137 4.74 -9.95 -8.74
N GLY A 138 5.39 -8.90 -8.23
CA GLY A 138 4.73 -7.82 -7.51
C GLY A 138 4.21 -8.16 -6.11
N LYS A 139 4.59 -9.32 -5.54
CA LYS A 139 4.30 -9.67 -4.16
C LYS A 139 5.60 -9.73 -3.35
N THR A 140 5.60 -9.08 -2.19
CA THR A 140 6.69 -9.23 -1.21
C THR A 140 6.57 -10.59 -0.56
N LEU A 141 7.65 -11.38 -0.57
CA LEU A 141 7.69 -12.69 0.06
C LEU A 141 7.82 -12.54 1.59
N SER A 142 7.05 -13.35 2.31
CA SER A 142 7.04 -13.45 3.77
C SER A 142 8.22 -14.28 4.25
N VAL A 143 9.02 -13.71 5.16
CA VAL A 143 10.28 -14.30 5.66
C VAL A 143 10.10 -15.65 6.37
N ASP A 144 8.96 -15.83 7.05
CA ASP A 144 8.67 -17.02 7.86
C ASP A 144 8.06 -18.18 7.07
N GLN A 145 7.68 -17.94 5.81
CA GLN A 145 7.05 -18.93 4.95
C GLN A 145 8.04 -19.55 3.97
N ARG A 146 7.71 -20.74 3.47
CA ARG A 146 8.54 -21.43 2.47
C ARG A 146 8.46 -20.75 1.11
N LEU A 147 9.48 -20.97 0.28
CA LEU A 147 9.51 -20.43 -1.09
C LEU A 147 8.42 -21.04 -1.97
N ASP A 148 8.25 -22.36 -1.91
CA ASP A 148 7.27 -23.11 -2.71
C ASP A 148 5.81 -22.71 -2.41
N GLU A 149 5.48 -22.47 -1.14
CA GLU A 149 4.16 -21.99 -0.69
C GLU A 149 3.80 -20.61 -1.25
N GLN A 150 4.81 -19.81 -1.60
CA GLN A 150 4.64 -18.44 -2.09
C GLN A 150 4.80 -18.33 -3.61
N GLY A 151 4.78 -19.46 -4.32
CA GLY A 151 4.79 -19.53 -5.78
C GLY A 151 6.18 -19.39 -6.42
N VAL A 152 7.25 -19.50 -5.62
CA VAL A 152 8.62 -19.58 -6.15
C VAL A 152 8.81 -20.95 -6.83
N LYS A 153 9.40 -20.95 -8.02
CA LYS A 153 9.66 -22.13 -8.84
C LYS A 153 11.12 -22.12 -9.31
N ASN A 154 11.58 -23.24 -9.86
CA ASN A 154 12.88 -23.27 -10.51
C ASN A 154 12.95 -22.20 -11.62
N HIS A 155 14.02 -21.41 -11.64
CA HIS A 155 14.20 -20.24 -12.50
C HIS A 155 13.24 -19.07 -12.28
N SER A 156 12.61 -18.99 -11.09
CA SER A 156 11.92 -17.76 -10.68
C SER A 156 12.89 -16.58 -10.66
N LYS A 157 12.41 -15.43 -11.14
CA LYS A 157 13.13 -14.16 -11.07
C LYS A 157 12.70 -13.43 -9.82
N VAL A 158 13.60 -13.35 -8.86
CA VAL A 158 13.35 -12.72 -7.56
C VAL A 158 14.06 -11.37 -7.54
N MET A 159 13.29 -10.30 -7.36
CA MET A 159 13.88 -8.98 -7.15
C MET A 159 14.36 -8.88 -5.71
N VAL A 160 15.60 -8.45 -5.54
CA VAL A 160 16.22 -8.17 -4.26
C VAL A 160 16.16 -6.66 -4.06
N LEU A 161 15.22 -6.22 -3.25
CA LEU A 161 15.06 -4.82 -2.90
C LEU A 161 15.93 -4.52 -1.68
N LYS A 162 16.95 -3.67 -1.84
CA LYS A 162 17.73 -3.15 -0.71
C LYS A 162 16.94 -2.04 -0.04
N VAL A 163 16.74 -2.18 1.26
CA VAL A 163 16.17 -1.11 2.06
C VAL A 163 17.27 -0.09 2.32
N SER A 164 16.98 1.20 2.07
CA SER A 164 17.95 2.28 1.89
C SER A 164 19.15 2.28 2.84
N ASP A 165 20.33 2.47 2.24
CA ASP A 165 21.63 2.73 2.85
C ASP A 165 21.84 4.25 2.98
N ALA A 166 22.17 4.73 4.18
CA ALA A 166 22.87 6.00 4.35
C ALA A 166 24.17 5.66 5.08
N GLU A 167 25.28 5.93 4.41
CA GLU A 167 26.50 5.12 4.40
C GLU A 167 27.18 4.88 5.76
N LEU A 168 27.34 3.59 6.07
CA LEU A 168 28.50 2.93 6.64
C LEU A 168 29.50 3.79 7.47
N LYS A 169 29.23 3.98 8.77
CA LYS A 169 30.20 3.87 9.90
C LYS A 169 29.56 4.30 11.24
N GLN A 170 28.86 3.39 11.91
CA GLN A 170 28.91 3.26 13.39
C GLN A 170 28.24 1.95 13.83
N GLN A 171 29.03 0.88 13.72
CA GLN A 171 28.99 -0.37 14.47
C GLN A 171 27.71 -0.70 15.28
N MET A 172 26.90 -1.58 14.68
CA MET A 172 26.20 -2.71 15.33
C MET A 172 25.12 -2.47 16.40
N SER A 173 24.47 -1.31 16.47
CA SER A 173 23.23 -1.15 17.27
C SER A 173 22.04 -0.57 16.49
N GLU A 174 22.28 0.19 15.42
CA GLU A 174 21.22 0.82 14.62
C GLU A 174 20.68 -0.09 13.49
N GLU A 175 21.36 -1.19 13.21
CA GLU A 175 21.01 -2.15 12.15
C GLU A 175 19.76 -2.99 12.52
N GLU A 176 19.57 -3.33 13.81
CA GLU A 176 18.29 -3.82 14.34
C GLU A 176 17.26 -2.70 14.45
N GLN A 177 17.70 -1.48 14.75
CA GLN A 177 16.84 -0.30 14.84
C GLN A 177 16.19 0.04 13.50
N LYS A 178 16.88 -0.12 12.36
CA LYS A 178 16.35 0.17 11.01
C LYS A 178 15.37 -0.88 10.49
N LYS A 179 15.60 -2.17 10.81
CA LYS A 179 14.66 -3.27 10.54
C LYS A 179 13.38 -3.08 11.34
N LYS A 180 13.53 -2.63 12.59
CA LYS A 180 12.45 -2.05 13.39
C LYS A 180 11.86 -0.86 12.64
N GLU A 181 12.57 0.22 12.37
CA GLU A 181 12.04 1.46 11.76
C GLU A 181 11.27 1.28 10.45
N GLN A 182 11.63 0.35 9.54
CA GLN A 182 10.85 0.17 8.30
C GLN A 182 9.62 -0.73 8.49
N ASN A 183 9.76 -1.82 9.25
CA ASN A 183 8.62 -2.67 9.60
C ASN A 183 7.67 -1.90 10.55
N GLU A 184 8.24 -1.15 11.47
CA GLU A 184 7.60 -0.13 12.27
C GLU A 184 7.01 0.93 11.36
N SER A 185 7.68 1.50 10.36
CA SER A 185 7.07 2.52 9.49
C SER A 185 5.82 2.00 8.78
N LEU A 186 5.86 0.78 8.24
CA LEU A 186 4.68 0.13 7.67
C LEU A 186 3.62 -0.16 8.72
N GLN A 187 4.00 -0.67 9.90
CA GLN A 187 3.08 -0.98 11.00
C GLN A 187 2.51 0.28 11.65
N ARG A 188 3.27 1.37 11.72
CA ARG A 188 2.92 2.68 12.25
C ARG A 188 1.95 3.35 11.30
N THR A 189 2.25 3.33 10.00
CA THR A 189 1.31 3.73 8.95
C THR A 189 0.02 2.91 9.05
N GLN A 190 0.13 1.58 9.17
CA GLN A 190 -1.02 0.70 9.32
C GLN A 190 -1.84 1.04 10.57
N LYS A 191 -1.21 1.18 11.73
CA LYS A 191 -1.84 1.49 13.01
C LYS A 191 -2.49 2.88 12.96
N GLY A 192 -1.79 3.90 12.49
CA GLY A 192 -2.32 5.26 12.36
C GLY A 192 -3.57 5.32 11.50
N PHE A 193 -3.55 4.72 10.30
CA PHE A 193 -4.74 4.65 9.45
C PHE A 193 -5.81 3.69 9.98
N GLN A 194 -5.44 2.64 10.71
CA GLN A 194 -6.39 1.76 11.38
C GLN A 194 -7.16 2.51 12.47
N ILE A 195 -6.47 3.28 13.30
CA ILE A 195 -7.07 4.15 14.32
C ILE A 195 -8.03 5.13 13.64
N LEU A 196 -7.58 5.82 12.59
CA LEU A 196 -8.42 6.74 11.82
C LEU A 196 -9.64 6.08 11.18
N SER A 197 -9.54 4.81 10.76
CA SER A 197 -10.64 4.06 10.15
C SER A 197 -11.72 3.61 11.14
N GLU A 198 -11.34 3.47 12.41
CA GLU A 198 -12.22 3.05 13.52
C GLU A 198 -12.93 4.25 14.16
N ARG A 199 -12.39 5.46 13.98
CA ARG A 199 -13.05 6.71 14.35
C ARG A 199 -14.23 6.96 13.42
N ASP A 200 -15.44 6.94 13.98
CA ASP A 200 -16.69 7.23 13.30
C ASP A 200 -17.03 8.73 13.25
N GLY A 201 -16.09 9.56 13.72
CA GLY A 201 -16.27 11.00 13.85
C GLY A 201 -17.29 11.39 14.91
N SER A 202 -17.67 10.52 15.84
CA SER A 202 -18.54 10.86 16.98
C SER A 202 -17.91 11.86 17.95
N GLU A 203 -16.58 11.84 18.08
CA GLU A 203 -15.83 12.68 19.01
C GLU A 203 -15.51 14.08 18.43
N ASP A 204 -14.90 14.91 19.26
CA ASP A 204 -14.50 16.28 18.89
C ASP A 204 -13.39 16.24 17.82
N PRO A 205 -13.60 16.75 16.60
CA PRO A 205 -12.63 16.62 15.51
C PRO A 205 -11.31 17.36 15.76
N ASP A 206 -11.32 18.39 16.59
CA ASP A 206 -10.12 19.19 16.88
C ASP A 206 -9.14 18.43 17.80
N THR A 207 -9.66 17.52 18.62
CA THR A 207 -8.84 16.62 19.47
C THR A 207 -8.72 15.22 18.90
N THR A 208 -9.74 14.75 18.17
CA THR A 208 -9.85 13.40 17.64
C THR A 208 -10.16 13.45 16.13
N PRO A 209 -9.15 13.68 15.27
CA PRO A 209 -9.36 13.73 13.83
C PRO A 209 -9.84 12.38 13.30
N PHE A 210 -10.70 12.41 12.28
CA PHE A 210 -11.24 11.21 11.62
C PHE A 210 -11.19 11.38 10.10
N LEU A 211 -11.31 10.28 9.36
CA LEU A 211 -11.35 10.28 7.91
C LEU A 211 -12.76 9.94 7.42
N GLU A 212 -13.27 10.76 6.51
CA GLU A 212 -14.55 10.54 5.83
C GLU A 212 -14.31 10.37 4.33
N ILE A 213 -14.92 9.34 3.73
CA ILE A 213 -14.83 9.10 2.30
C ILE A 213 -15.98 9.84 1.63
N ALA A 214 -15.67 10.75 0.74
CA ALA A 214 -16.62 11.58 0.03
C ALA A 214 -16.48 11.47 -1.50
N ASP A 215 -17.53 11.86 -2.21
CA ASP A 215 -17.47 12.07 -3.67
C ASP A 215 -16.70 13.34 -4.04
N GLN A 216 -16.54 13.61 -5.34
CA GLN A 216 -15.83 14.79 -5.85
C GLN A 216 -16.50 16.14 -5.51
N LYS A 217 -17.68 16.15 -4.87
CA LYS A 217 -18.38 17.34 -4.39
C LYS A 217 -18.33 17.47 -2.87
N GLY A 218 -17.64 16.56 -2.17
CA GLY A 218 -17.56 16.52 -0.71
C GLY A 218 -18.79 15.92 -0.04
N ASN A 219 -19.60 15.13 -0.76
CA ASN A 219 -20.73 14.42 -0.15
C ASN A 219 -20.27 13.06 0.39
N PRO A 220 -20.55 12.72 1.66
CA PRO A 220 -20.17 11.43 2.25
C PRO A 220 -20.76 10.24 1.49
N LEU A 221 -19.94 9.22 1.24
CA LEU A 221 -20.36 7.97 0.61
C LEU A 221 -20.77 6.92 1.65
N LYS A 222 -21.93 6.29 1.43
CA LYS A 222 -22.40 5.18 2.26
C LYS A 222 -21.73 3.88 1.83
N ILE A 223 -20.65 3.52 2.52
CA ILE A 223 -19.84 2.32 2.24
C ILE A 223 -19.92 1.38 3.46
N PRO A 224 -20.08 0.06 3.26
CA PRO A 224 -20.03 -0.92 4.34
C PRO A 224 -18.77 -0.77 5.21
N HIS A 225 -18.89 -0.97 6.53
CA HIS A 225 -17.80 -0.70 7.48
C HIS A 225 -16.48 -1.41 7.12
N GLN A 226 -16.54 -2.69 6.75
CA GLN A 226 -15.33 -3.46 6.43
C GLN A 226 -14.64 -2.95 5.16
N GLU A 227 -15.42 -2.59 4.14
CA GLU A 227 -14.91 -2.03 2.90
C GLU A 227 -14.38 -0.60 3.12
N ARG A 228 -15.08 0.22 3.91
CA ARG A 228 -14.62 1.56 4.31
C ARG A 228 -13.25 1.49 4.99
N LYS A 229 -13.05 0.56 5.92
CA LYS A 229 -11.76 0.34 6.59
C LYS A 229 -10.66 -0.06 5.61
N ALA A 230 -10.95 -1.02 4.71
CA ALA A 230 -10.00 -1.41 3.68
C ALA A 230 -9.61 -0.25 2.75
N LEU A 231 -10.59 0.57 2.35
CA LEU A 231 -10.37 1.71 1.47
C LEU A 231 -9.55 2.82 2.13
N ILE A 232 -9.83 3.16 3.40
CA ILE A 232 -9.04 4.14 4.17
C ILE A 232 -7.59 3.68 4.27
N LEU A 233 -7.36 2.41 4.61
CA LEU A 233 -6.00 1.85 4.66
C LEU A 233 -5.33 1.89 3.28
N ALA A 234 -6.04 1.50 2.23
CA ALA A 234 -5.51 1.47 0.87
C ALA A 234 -5.08 2.86 0.39
N MET A 235 -5.95 3.86 0.57
CA MET A 235 -5.65 5.26 0.24
C MET A 235 -4.52 5.80 1.11
N GLY A 236 -4.53 5.52 2.41
CA GLY A 236 -3.48 5.97 3.33
C GLY A 236 -2.09 5.44 2.96
N PHE A 237 -1.98 4.15 2.65
CA PHE A 237 -0.74 3.58 2.15
C PHE A 237 -0.32 4.16 0.79
N HIS A 238 -1.29 4.46 -0.09
CA HIS A 238 -1.00 5.10 -1.38
C HIS A 238 -0.45 6.51 -1.20
N GLU A 239 -1.07 7.34 -0.34
CA GLU A 239 -0.56 8.67 0.01
C GLU A 239 0.85 8.62 0.58
N LYS A 240 1.10 7.73 1.55
CA LYS A 240 2.44 7.51 2.11
C LYS A 240 3.45 7.12 1.03
N GLY A 241 3.06 6.21 0.14
CA GLY A 241 3.86 5.81 -1.01
C GLY A 241 4.23 6.99 -1.91
N ARG A 242 3.27 7.87 -2.22
CA ARG A 242 3.53 9.07 -3.05
C ARG A 242 4.40 10.10 -2.34
N SER A 243 4.21 10.33 -1.05
CA SER A 243 5.08 11.17 -0.21
C SER A 243 6.54 10.69 -0.30
N LEU A 244 6.77 9.38 -0.22
CA LEU A 244 8.09 8.77 -0.37
C LEU A 244 8.63 8.87 -1.82
N MET A 245 7.79 8.71 -2.84
CA MET A 245 8.18 8.93 -4.24
C MET A 245 8.65 10.35 -4.49
N LYS A 246 7.97 11.37 -3.93
CA LYS A 246 8.39 12.78 -4.02
C LYS A 246 9.77 13.01 -3.40
N ARG A 247 10.12 12.24 -2.37
CA ARG A 247 11.45 12.22 -1.74
C ARG A 247 12.46 11.31 -2.46
N LYS A 248 12.09 10.73 -3.61
CA LYS A 248 12.87 9.77 -4.41
C LYS A 248 13.26 8.49 -3.65
N GLN A 249 12.54 8.15 -2.60
CA GLN A 249 12.74 6.93 -1.81
C GLN A 249 11.91 5.77 -2.38
N TYR A 250 12.21 5.38 -3.62
CA TYR A 250 11.38 4.44 -4.38
C TYR A 250 11.31 3.03 -3.75
N ASP A 251 12.34 2.59 -3.03
CA ASP A 251 12.32 1.29 -2.33
C ASP A 251 11.26 1.27 -1.22
N ASN A 252 11.24 2.31 -0.39
CA ASN A 252 10.26 2.47 0.69
C ASN A 252 8.86 2.73 0.12
N ALA A 253 8.76 3.55 -0.93
CA ALA A 253 7.50 3.82 -1.60
C ALA A 253 6.87 2.53 -2.13
N LEU A 254 7.64 1.70 -2.85
CA LEU A 254 7.14 0.45 -3.41
C LEU A 254 6.56 -0.47 -2.34
N CYS A 255 7.18 -0.55 -1.16
CA CYS A 255 6.65 -1.35 -0.05
C CYS A 255 5.24 -0.89 0.37
N HIS A 256 5.02 0.42 0.50
CA HIS A 256 3.72 0.98 0.89
C HIS A 256 2.70 0.84 -0.25
N LEU A 257 3.09 1.07 -1.50
CA LEU A 257 2.21 0.93 -2.66
C LEU A 257 1.75 -0.52 -2.87
N LEU A 258 2.62 -1.51 -2.65
CA LEU A 258 2.22 -2.92 -2.70
C LEU A 258 1.26 -3.28 -1.54
N GLN A 259 1.40 -2.64 -0.38
CA GLN A 259 0.45 -2.81 0.71
C GLN A 259 -0.90 -2.15 0.40
N ALA A 260 -0.91 -0.99 -0.24
CA ALA A 260 -2.11 -0.36 -0.77
C ALA A 260 -2.83 -1.29 -1.76
N ASP A 261 -2.10 -1.92 -2.68
CA ASP A 261 -2.64 -2.85 -3.70
C ASP A 261 -3.36 -4.04 -3.04
N GLN A 262 -2.77 -4.59 -1.97
CA GLN A 262 -3.40 -5.64 -1.18
C GLN A 262 -4.69 -5.17 -0.47
N GLN A 263 -4.72 -3.95 0.06
CA GLN A 263 -5.92 -3.44 0.72
C GLN A 263 -7.02 -3.12 -0.30
N PHE A 264 -6.68 -2.52 -1.45
CA PHE A 264 -7.64 -2.29 -2.54
C PHE A 264 -8.25 -3.61 -3.04
N SER A 265 -7.48 -4.71 -3.08
CA SER A 265 -7.99 -6.02 -3.49
C SER A 265 -9.08 -6.59 -2.57
N LYS A 266 -9.29 -6.01 -1.38
CA LYS A 266 -10.36 -6.38 -0.44
C LYS A 266 -11.66 -5.59 -0.66
N CYS A 267 -11.64 -4.55 -1.49
CA CYS A 267 -12.82 -3.73 -1.81
C CYS A 267 -13.63 -4.37 -2.95
N ASP A 268 -14.92 -3.99 -3.06
CA ASP A 268 -15.79 -4.48 -4.13
C ASP A 268 -15.34 -3.94 -5.50
N SER A 269 -15.36 -4.82 -6.49
CA SER A 269 -15.15 -4.54 -7.90
C SER A 269 -16.00 -3.39 -8.45
N ALA A 270 -17.24 -3.20 -7.95
CA ALA A 270 -18.11 -2.12 -8.40
C ALA A 270 -17.55 -0.74 -7.99
N LEU A 271 -17.04 -0.62 -6.76
CA LEU A 271 -16.40 0.59 -6.27
C LEU A 271 -15.10 0.85 -7.02
N LEU A 272 -14.23 -0.17 -7.11
CA LEU A 272 -12.91 -0.08 -7.76
C LEU A 272 -12.98 0.27 -9.25
N SER A 273 -14.06 -0.12 -9.94
CA SER A 273 -14.25 0.19 -11.36
C SER A 273 -14.91 1.55 -11.62
N SER A 274 -15.37 2.23 -10.57
CA SER A 274 -16.05 3.52 -10.66
C SER A 274 -15.14 4.73 -10.43
N VAL A 275 -13.96 4.51 -9.85
CA VAL A 275 -12.97 5.54 -9.49
C VAL A 275 -11.59 5.21 -10.04
N ASP A 276 -10.77 6.24 -10.25
CA ASP A 276 -9.42 6.14 -10.84
C ASP A 276 -8.32 5.82 -9.82
N ASN A 277 -8.58 5.91 -8.50
CA ASN A 277 -7.56 5.75 -7.45
C ASN A 277 -6.74 4.46 -7.60
N TYR A 278 -7.41 3.34 -7.89
CA TYR A 278 -6.75 2.05 -8.05
C TYR A 278 -5.86 2.03 -9.31
N ALA A 279 -6.29 2.65 -10.41
CA ALA A 279 -5.49 2.77 -11.63
C ALA A 279 -4.25 3.65 -11.42
N VAL A 280 -4.39 4.76 -10.70
CA VAL A 280 -3.26 5.62 -10.32
C VAL A 280 -2.26 4.83 -9.47
N LEU A 281 -2.72 4.01 -8.52
CA LEU A 281 -1.83 3.13 -7.76
C LEU A 281 -1.06 2.16 -8.65
N GLN A 282 -1.74 1.51 -9.60
CA GLN A 282 -1.06 0.59 -10.55
C GLN A 282 0.05 1.32 -11.32
N LEU A 283 -0.23 2.56 -11.74
CA LEU A 283 0.72 3.39 -12.46
C LEU A 283 1.94 3.76 -11.60
N ASP A 284 1.72 4.13 -10.34
CA ASP A 284 2.78 4.49 -9.39
C ASP A 284 3.68 3.29 -9.03
N ILE A 285 3.11 2.08 -8.93
CA ILE A 285 3.89 0.86 -8.72
C ILE A 285 4.84 0.62 -9.91
N VAL A 286 4.34 0.74 -11.15
CA VAL A 286 5.16 0.54 -12.34
C VAL A 286 6.20 1.65 -12.49
N TRP A 287 5.88 2.88 -12.06
CA TRP A 287 6.87 3.95 -11.97
C TRP A 287 8.01 3.60 -11.01
N CYS A 288 7.69 3.05 -9.83
CA CYS A 288 8.70 2.56 -8.89
C CYS A 288 9.54 1.43 -9.50
N TYR A 289 8.92 0.47 -10.21
CA TYR A 289 9.67 -0.57 -10.94
C TYR A 289 10.67 0.02 -11.93
N ARG A 290 10.27 1.07 -12.67
CA ARG A 290 11.16 1.79 -13.58
C ARG A 290 12.32 2.44 -12.83
N ALA A 291 12.02 3.17 -11.74
CA ALA A 291 13.04 3.90 -10.98
C ALA A 291 14.11 2.94 -10.42
N LEU A 292 13.65 1.79 -9.94
CA LEU A 292 14.46 0.73 -9.36
C LEU A 292 15.14 -0.19 -10.39
N GLU A 293 14.93 0.01 -11.70
CA GLU A 293 15.37 -0.92 -12.76
C GLU A 293 14.93 -2.38 -12.50
N ALA A 294 13.71 -2.56 -11.98
CA ALA A 294 13.12 -3.85 -11.61
C ALA A 294 12.65 -4.67 -12.84
N LEU A 295 13.59 -5.05 -13.71
CA LEU A 295 13.33 -5.64 -15.02
C LEU A 295 12.79 -7.09 -14.98
N SER A 296 12.65 -7.71 -13.80
CA SER A 296 11.94 -9.00 -13.63
C SER A 296 10.44 -8.82 -13.61
N CYS A 297 9.98 -7.63 -13.22
CA CYS A 297 8.57 -7.33 -13.03
C CYS A 297 7.93 -6.84 -14.33
N LEU A 298 8.49 -7.15 -15.51
CA LEU A 298 7.93 -6.71 -16.80
C LEU A 298 6.53 -7.29 -17.03
N ASP A 299 6.33 -8.57 -16.72
CA ASP A 299 5.03 -9.23 -16.91
C ASP A 299 3.98 -8.66 -15.93
N ASP A 300 4.35 -8.47 -14.66
CA ASP A 300 3.49 -7.81 -13.68
C ASP A 300 3.21 -6.35 -14.09
N GLY A 301 4.25 -5.61 -14.48
CA GLY A 301 4.16 -4.24 -14.96
C GLY A 301 3.23 -4.11 -16.16
N ARG A 302 3.27 -5.04 -17.12
CA ARG A 302 2.35 -5.07 -18.25
C ARG A 302 0.90 -5.24 -17.77
N SER A 303 0.65 -6.21 -16.89
CA SER A 303 -0.70 -6.44 -16.34
C SER A 303 -1.21 -5.23 -15.55
N ARG A 304 -0.33 -4.55 -14.80
CA ARG A 304 -0.64 -3.33 -14.05
C ARG A 304 -0.99 -2.16 -14.98
N LEU A 305 -0.19 -1.92 -16.02
CA LEU A 305 -0.49 -0.87 -17.00
C LEU A 305 -1.77 -1.14 -17.78
N GLN A 306 -2.07 -2.40 -18.12
CA GLN A 306 -3.34 -2.74 -18.76
C GLN A 306 -4.53 -2.43 -17.85
N ARG A 307 -4.46 -2.86 -16.57
CA ARG A 307 -5.49 -2.54 -15.57
C ARG A 307 -5.68 -1.03 -15.40
N ALA A 308 -4.59 -0.27 -15.41
CA ALA A 308 -4.64 1.19 -15.32
C ALA A 308 -5.33 1.80 -16.55
N GLU A 309 -4.96 1.36 -17.76
CA GLU A 309 -5.55 1.83 -19.01
C GLU A 309 -7.05 1.53 -19.08
N ASP A 310 -7.45 0.28 -18.81
CA ASP A 310 -8.85 -0.14 -18.85
C ASP A 310 -9.70 0.70 -17.87
N CYS A 311 -9.19 0.91 -16.66
CA CYS A 311 -9.86 1.71 -15.64
C CYS A 311 -9.93 3.20 -16.01
N PHE A 312 -8.86 3.79 -16.55
CA PHE A 312 -8.90 5.18 -17.03
C PHE A 312 -9.90 5.37 -18.18
N LEU A 313 -9.95 4.44 -19.15
CA LEU A 313 -10.92 4.48 -20.24
C LEU A 313 -12.36 4.35 -19.72
N GLN A 314 -12.59 3.52 -18.71
CA GLN A 314 -13.91 3.39 -18.07
C GLN A 314 -14.30 4.64 -17.25
N CYS A 315 -13.36 5.21 -16.49
CA CYS A 315 -13.61 6.35 -15.60
C CYS A 315 -13.73 7.66 -16.37
N TYR A 316 -12.89 7.88 -17.39
CA TYR A 316 -12.80 9.13 -18.14
C TYR A 316 -13.53 9.09 -19.49
N GLY A 317 -13.80 7.90 -20.03
CA GLY A 317 -14.28 7.70 -21.39
C GLY A 317 -13.13 7.60 -22.40
N GLU A 318 -13.36 6.91 -23.52
CA GLU A 318 -12.34 6.67 -24.56
C GLU A 318 -11.69 7.95 -25.11
N GLN A 319 -12.45 9.04 -25.18
CA GLN A 319 -12.03 10.38 -25.60
C GLN A 319 -12.09 11.38 -24.44
N GLN A 320 -12.01 10.88 -23.20
CA GLN A 320 -12.12 11.69 -21.98
C GLN A 320 -13.45 12.45 -21.86
N GLN A 321 -14.48 12.04 -22.61
CA GLN A 321 -15.78 12.71 -22.67
C GLN A 321 -16.51 12.73 -21.33
N ARG A 322 -16.36 11.67 -20.52
CA ARG A 322 -16.96 11.61 -19.19
C ARG A 322 -16.22 12.52 -18.23
N LEU A 323 -14.89 12.61 -18.33
CA LEU A 323 -14.11 13.56 -17.55
C LEU A 323 -14.49 15.01 -17.87
N LEU A 324 -14.61 15.35 -19.16
CA LEU A 324 -15.06 16.66 -19.61
C LEU A 324 -16.47 16.98 -19.09
N MET A 325 -17.39 16.03 -19.14
CA MET A 325 -18.76 16.19 -18.62
C MET A 325 -18.80 16.43 -17.11
N ILE A 326 -17.93 15.78 -16.34
CA ILE A 326 -17.94 15.86 -14.86
C ILE A 326 -17.18 17.09 -14.36
N LYS A 327 -16.00 17.37 -14.92
CA LYS A 327 -15.07 18.40 -14.42
C LYS A 327 -15.01 19.67 -15.28
N GLY A 328 -15.56 19.65 -16.50
CA GLY A 328 -15.52 20.78 -17.44
C GLY A 328 -14.16 20.98 -18.12
N ASN A 329 -13.14 20.23 -17.73
CA ASN A 329 -11.81 20.20 -18.35
C ASN A 329 -11.24 18.77 -18.29
N THR A 330 -10.23 18.51 -19.12
CA THR A 330 -9.52 17.22 -19.17
C THR A 330 -8.02 17.35 -18.97
N GLY A 331 -7.47 18.58 -19.09
CA GLY A 331 -6.03 18.78 -19.21
C GLY A 331 -5.20 18.45 -17.97
N ARG A 332 -5.82 18.30 -16.78
CA ARG A 332 -5.09 17.92 -15.56
C ARG A 332 -4.77 16.43 -15.54
N GLU A 333 -5.76 15.59 -15.84
CA GLU A 333 -5.65 14.13 -15.83
C GLU A 333 -4.86 13.58 -17.02
N GLU A 334 -4.66 14.37 -18.08
CA GLU A 334 -3.81 14.02 -19.22
C GLU A 334 -2.37 13.67 -18.82
N VAL A 335 -1.88 14.18 -17.68
CA VAL A 335 -0.56 13.80 -17.13
C VAL A 335 -0.48 12.31 -16.77
N LEU A 336 -1.61 11.70 -16.36
CA LEU A 336 -1.69 10.27 -16.05
C LEU A 336 -1.56 9.44 -17.33
N PHE A 337 -2.22 9.86 -18.41
CA PHE A 337 -2.09 9.23 -19.73
C PHE A 337 -0.70 9.38 -20.31
N LEU A 338 -0.06 10.54 -20.12
CA LEU A 338 1.33 10.76 -20.52
C LEU A 338 2.24 9.73 -19.84
N ARG A 339 2.14 9.59 -18.50
CA ARG A 339 2.94 8.63 -17.74
C ARG A 339 2.60 7.18 -18.11
N LEU A 340 1.33 6.85 -18.33
CA LEU A 340 0.88 5.54 -18.81
C LEU A 340 1.53 5.17 -20.15
N TYR A 341 1.38 6.01 -21.17
CA TYR A 341 1.93 5.74 -22.50
C TYR A 341 3.46 5.73 -22.49
N LEU A 342 4.10 6.53 -21.63
CA LEU A 342 5.55 6.52 -21.47
C LEU A 342 6.04 5.19 -20.90
N LEU A 343 5.39 4.67 -19.86
CA LEU A 343 5.72 3.36 -19.29
C LEU A 343 5.38 2.22 -20.25
N GLN A 344 4.27 2.32 -21.01
CA GLN A 344 3.95 1.35 -22.07
C GLN A 344 4.99 1.37 -23.19
N SER A 345 5.49 2.54 -23.58
CA SER A 345 6.57 2.69 -24.56
C SER A 345 7.85 2.00 -24.06
N LEU A 346 8.20 2.23 -22.78
CA LEU A 346 9.34 1.57 -22.14
C LEU A 346 9.19 0.05 -22.14
N LEU A 347 8.05 -0.50 -21.71
CA LEU A 347 7.82 -1.95 -21.73
C LEU A 347 7.88 -2.53 -23.15
N SER A 348 7.21 -1.87 -24.12
CA SER A 348 7.24 -2.29 -25.53
C SER A 348 8.68 -2.34 -26.07
N PHE A 349 9.49 -1.35 -25.69
CA PHE A 349 10.91 -1.32 -26.04
C PHE A 349 11.66 -2.49 -25.38
N LEU A 350 11.50 -2.73 -24.08
CA LEU A 350 12.18 -3.84 -23.40
C LEU A 350 11.78 -5.22 -23.96
N GLU A 351 10.57 -5.35 -24.50
CA GLU A 351 10.07 -6.55 -25.17
C GLU A 351 10.57 -6.72 -26.62
N GLY A 352 11.39 -5.79 -27.11
CA GLY A 352 11.88 -5.80 -28.48
C GLY A 352 10.78 -5.49 -29.51
N ASN A 353 9.78 -4.68 -29.15
CA ASN A 353 8.74 -4.19 -30.06
C ASN A 353 8.89 -2.68 -30.30
N ASP A 354 9.90 -2.31 -31.10
CA ASP A 354 10.23 -0.91 -31.36
C ASP A 354 9.13 -0.13 -32.08
N SER A 355 8.32 -0.78 -32.93
CA SER A 355 7.22 -0.12 -33.63
C SER A 355 6.14 0.34 -32.65
N GLN A 356 5.71 -0.54 -31.75
CA GLN A 356 4.75 -0.19 -30.69
C GLN A 356 5.36 0.82 -29.71
N ALA A 357 6.64 0.69 -29.37
CA ALA A 357 7.33 1.66 -28.52
C ALA A 357 7.31 3.06 -29.12
N ARG A 358 7.61 3.20 -30.43
CA ARG A 358 7.52 4.47 -31.17
C ARG A 358 6.09 5.00 -31.25
N GLN A 359 5.11 4.13 -31.49
CA GLN A 359 3.70 4.53 -31.53
C GLN A 359 3.24 5.14 -30.21
N GLN A 360 3.57 4.49 -29.08
CA GLN A 360 3.23 5.03 -27.77
C GLN A 360 4.04 6.29 -27.46
N LEU A 361 5.32 6.33 -27.82
CA LEU A 361 6.16 7.52 -27.63
C LEU A 361 5.64 8.74 -28.41
N SER A 362 5.11 8.54 -29.62
CA SER A 362 4.48 9.61 -30.40
C SER A 362 3.26 10.22 -29.68
N LYS A 363 2.44 9.39 -29.01
CA LYS A 363 1.36 9.89 -28.14
C LYS A 363 1.91 10.67 -26.95
N VAL A 364 2.98 10.17 -26.32
CA VAL A 364 3.65 10.85 -25.20
C VAL A 364 4.18 12.21 -25.62
N GLU A 365 4.84 12.32 -26.77
CA GLU A 365 5.36 13.59 -27.29
C GLU A 365 4.24 14.60 -27.56
N SER A 366 3.12 14.13 -28.12
CA SER A 366 1.94 14.98 -28.36
C SER A 366 1.27 15.45 -27.07
N LEU A 367 1.26 14.62 -26.02
CA LEU A 367 0.78 15.03 -24.69
C LEU A 367 1.77 15.97 -24.01
N TYR A 368 3.07 15.65 -24.08
CA TYR A 368 4.13 16.41 -23.44
C TYR A 368 4.19 17.84 -23.99
N SER A 369 4.05 18.03 -25.31
CA SER A 369 4.04 19.37 -25.91
C SER A 369 2.88 20.25 -25.46
N ARG A 370 1.74 19.65 -25.04
CA ARG A 370 0.57 20.36 -24.52
C ARG A 370 0.64 20.60 -23.01
N LEU A 371 1.28 19.67 -22.27
CA LEU A 371 1.34 19.67 -20.81
C LEU A 371 2.58 20.35 -20.24
N CYS A 372 3.63 20.48 -21.05
CA CYS A 372 4.81 21.28 -20.75
C CYS A 372 4.41 22.75 -20.75
N LEU A 373 4.62 23.42 -19.62
CA LEU A 373 4.12 24.78 -19.41
C LEU A 373 5.16 25.83 -19.75
N ASP A 374 4.66 26.97 -20.21
CA ASP A 374 5.45 28.16 -20.44
C ASP A 374 5.89 28.78 -19.09
N SER A 375 7.20 28.86 -18.89
CA SER A 375 7.81 29.42 -17.67
C SER A 375 7.43 30.88 -17.44
N GLU A 376 7.20 31.67 -18.49
CA GLU A 376 6.80 33.07 -18.36
C GLU A 376 5.35 33.18 -17.87
N LYS A 377 4.45 32.34 -18.39
CA LYS A 377 3.05 32.30 -17.94
C LYS A 377 2.92 31.83 -16.49
N MET A 378 3.73 30.84 -16.11
CA MET A 378 3.86 30.41 -14.72
C MET A 378 4.30 31.56 -13.81
N ALA A 379 5.37 32.28 -14.18
CA ALA A 379 5.88 33.41 -13.41
C ALA A 379 4.85 34.55 -13.29
N GLN A 380 4.09 34.83 -14.35
CA GLN A 380 3.02 35.82 -14.33
C GLN A 380 1.90 35.44 -13.35
N LEU A 381 1.43 34.19 -13.36
CA LEU A 381 0.43 33.71 -12.39
C LEU A 381 0.97 33.73 -10.94
N MET A 382 2.23 33.40 -10.74
CA MET A 382 2.86 33.49 -9.41
C MET A 382 2.97 34.94 -8.93
N THR A 383 3.22 35.89 -9.83
CA THR A 383 3.20 37.33 -9.53
C THR A 383 1.83 37.81 -9.08
N LEU A 384 0.75 37.18 -9.56
CA LEU A 384 -0.63 37.43 -9.10
C LEU A 384 -0.94 36.82 -7.71
N GLY A 385 0.02 36.12 -7.09
CA GLY A 385 -0.14 35.52 -5.76
C GLY A 385 -0.70 34.09 -5.78
N PHE A 386 -0.65 33.41 -6.94
CA PHE A 386 -0.91 31.97 -7.02
C PHE A 386 0.33 31.17 -6.65
N THR A 387 0.14 30.03 -6.01
CA THR A 387 1.24 29.08 -5.75
C THR A 387 1.70 28.46 -7.07
N GLU A 388 2.93 27.98 -7.12
CA GLU A 388 3.47 27.31 -8.33
C GLU A 388 2.57 26.16 -8.78
N ARG A 389 2.11 25.34 -7.83
CA ARG A 389 1.15 24.27 -8.08
C ARG A 389 -0.16 24.77 -8.69
N GLU A 390 -0.77 25.81 -8.12
CA GLU A 390 -2.03 26.35 -8.64
C GLU A 390 -1.86 26.87 -10.05
N ALA A 391 -0.74 27.56 -10.33
CA ALA A 391 -0.39 28.00 -11.67
C ALA A 391 -0.25 26.80 -12.62
N ARG A 392 0.43 25.73 -12.19
CA ARG A 392 0.63 24.52 -12.99
C ARG A 392 -0.67 23.82 -13.35
N LEU A 393 -1.49 23.53 -12.34
CA LEU A 393 -2.78 22.86 -12.53
C LEU A 393 -3.79 23.74 -13.26
N GLY A 394 -3.80 25.05 -13.00
CA GLY A 394 -4.67 26.01 -13.66
C GLY A 394 -4.35 26.15 -15.15
N LEU A 395 -3.08 26.30 -15.51
CA LEU A 395 -2.67 26.36 -16.92
C LEU A 395 -2.98 25.05 -17.65
N ARG A 396 -2.78 23.89 -17.02
CA ARG A 396 -3.17 22.60 -17.61
C ARG A 396 -4.67 22.48 -17.83
N ALA A 397 -5.49 22.90 -16.86
CA ALA A 397 -6.94 22.90 -16.99
C ALA A 397 -7.43 23.81 -18.13
N CYS A 398 -6.74 24.93 -18.36
CA CYS A 398 -7.10 25.97 -19.32
C CYS A 398 -6.25 25.95 -20.61
N GLN A 399 -5.59 24.83 -20.92
CA GLN A 399 -4.79 24.65 -22.15
C GLN A 399 -3.72 25.74 -22.38
N GLY A 400 -3.16 26.28 -21.31
CA GLY A 400 -2.12 27.31 -21.33
C GLY A 400 -2.62 28.74 -21.54
N ASP A 401 -3.95 28.98 -21.51
CA ASP A 401 -4.50 30.33 -21.47
C ASP A 401 -4.33 30.93 -20.06
N LEU A 402 -3.66 32.08 -19.98
CA LEU A 402 -3.32 32.72 -18.72
C LEU A 402 -4.51 33.36 -18.02
N GLN A 403 -5.43 33.96 -18.78
CA GLN A 403 -6.58 34.68 -18.21
C GLN A 403 -7.61 33.67 -17.70
N GLU A 404 -7.91 32.66 -18.50
CA GLU A 404 -8.80 31.56 -18.09
C GLU A 404 -8.21 30.79 -16.91
N ALA A 405 -6.88 30.57 -16.88
CA ALA A 405 -6.22 29.95 -15.73
C ALA A 405 -6.37 30.79 -14.46
N ALA A 406 -6.14 32.11 -14.52
CA ALA A 406 -6.29 33.00 -13.38
C ALA A 406 -7.74 33.01 -12.84
N PHE A 407 -8.73 33.04 -13.74
CA PHE A 407 -10.14 32.96 -13.38
C PHE A 407 -10.49 31.59 -12.76
N HIS A 408 -10.06 30.49 -13.39
CA HIS A 408 -10.31 29.14 -12.90
C HIS A 408 -9.69 28.90 -11.51
N ILE A 409 -8.43 29.32 -11.28
CA ILE A 409 -7.77 29.22 -9.97
C ILE A 409 -8.55 30.01 -8.90
N SER A 410 -8.98 31.23 -9.24
CA SER A 410 -9.74 32.08 -8.32
C SER A 410 -11.09 31.47 -7.96
N SER A 411 -11.83 30.97 -8.95
CA SER A 411 -13.10 30.27 -8.76
C SER A 411 -12.92 29.04 -7.86
N ARG A 412 -11.87 28.24 -8.10
CA ARG A 412 -11.55 27.07 -7.27
C ARG A 412 -11.18 27.41 -5.84
N ARG A 413 -10.46 28.50 -5.60
CA ARG A 413 -10.18 29.00 -4.24
C ARG A 413 -11.48 29.35 -3.52
N GLN A 414 -12.41 30.02 -4.20
CA GLN A 414 -13.71 30.37 -3.64
C GLN A 414 -14.56 29.12 -3.34
N GLU A 415 -14.73 28.20 -4.30
CA GLU A 415 -15.47 26.94 -4.09
C GLU A 415 -14.94 26.17 -2.88
N ARG A 416 -13.62 26.11 -2.74
CA ARG A 416 -12.96 25.42 -1.63
C ARG A 416 -13.18 26.12 -0.30
N GLU A 417 -13.13 27.45 -0.26
CA GLU A 417 -13.42 28.22 0.94
C GLU A 417 -14.88 28.07 1.35
N GLU A 418 -15.81 28.10 0.39
CA GLU A 418 -17.23 27.84 0.64
C GLU A 418 -17.48 26.42 1.18
N LEU A 419 -16.79 25.41 0.64
CA LEU A 419 -16.86 24.03 1.14
C LEU A 419 -16.34 23.95 2.59
N LYS A 420 -15.17 24.53 2.86
CA LYS A 420 -14.59 24.60 4.22
C LYS A 420 -15.53 25.32 5.19
N GLN A 421 -16.16 26.41 4.77
CA GLN A 421 -17.13 27.14 5.60
C GLN A 421 -18.38 26.29 5.86
N ARG A 422 -18.91 25.59 4.85
CA ARG A 422 -20.03 24.66 5.02
C ARG A 422 -19.69 23.54 6.00
N GLU A 423 -18.50 22.95 5.91
CA GLU A 423 -18.05 21.92 6.83
C GLU A 423 -17.88 22.46 8.25
N ARG A 424 -17.26 23.64 8.42
CA ARG A 424 -17.14 24.30 9.73
C ARG A 424 -18.50 24.58 10.35
N GLN A 425 -19.48 25.04 9.56
CA GLN A 425 -20.85 25.28 10.03
C GLN A 425 -21.54 23.97 10.44
N LYS A 426 -21.42 22.90 9.64
CA LYS A 426 -21.95 21.57 10.00
C LYS A 426 -21.34 21.07 11.32
N ARG A 427 -20.03 21.23 11.51
CA ARG A 427 -19.32 20.87 12.75
C ARG A 427 -19.81 21.68 13.95
N ARG A 428 -19.95 23.00 13.79
CA ARG A 428 -20.45 23.90 14.85
C ARG A 428 -21.86 23.49 15.31
N ARG A 429 -22.79 23.26 14.36
CA ARG A 429 -24.16 22.81 14.69
C ARG A 429 -24.16 21.51 15.46
N ARG A 430 -23.37 20.53 15.01
CA ARG A 430 -23.26 19.24 15.69
C ARG A 430 -22.75 19.38 17.13
N MET A 431 -21.81 20.28 17.39
CA MET A 431 -21.31 20.52 18.75
C MET A 431 -22.37 21.20 19.63
N GLU A 432 -23.14 22.14 19.07
CA GLU A 432 -24.30 22.74 19.74
C GLU A 432 -25.32 21.66 20.13
N ASP A 433 -25.65 20.75 19.21
CA ASP A 433 -26.56 19.64 19.44
C ASP A 433 -26.06 18.66 20.53
N ILE A 434 -24.77 18.33 20.54
CA ILE A 434 -24.16 17.52 21.60
C ILE A 434 -24.23 18.24 22.96
N THR A 435 -24.03 19.57 22.97
CA THR A 435 -24.12 20.38 24.18
C THR A 435 -25.53 20.34 24.75
N VAL A 436 -26.55 20.50 23.90
CA VAL A 436 -27.97 20.39 24.30
C VAL A 436 -28.26 19.03 24.95
N LEU A 437 -27.81 17.93 24.33
CA LEU A 437 -27.98 16.59 24.89
C LEU A 437 -27.22 16.39 26.21
N THR A 438 -26.06 17.03 26.37
CA THR A 438 -25.27 16.97 27.60
C THR A 438 -25.95 17.76 28.73
N GLU A 439 -26.53 18.93 28.42
CA GLU A 439 -27.34 19.72 29.36
C GLU A 439 -28.59 18.97 29.84
N LEU A 440 -29.13 18.07 29.02
CA LEU A 440 -30.22 17.15 29.40
C LEU A 440 -29.77 16.01 30.33
N GLY A 441 -28.48 15.94 30.68
CA GLY A 441 -27.94 14.99 31.65
C GLY A 441 -27.34 13.72 31.04
N PHE A 442 -27.26 13.62 29.71
CA PHE A 442 -26.58 12.51 29.05
C PHE A 442 -25.06 12.74 29.03
N SER A 443 -24.28 11.66 29.04
CA SER A 443 -22.83 11.80 28.88
C SER A 443 -22.50 12.37 27.49
N ARG A 444 -21.47 13.22 27.39
CA ARG A 444 -21.02 13.80 26.11
C ARG A 444 -20.78 12.72 25.04
N ARG A 445 -20.27 11.56 25.47
CA ARG A 445 -19.98 10.42 24.58
C ARG A 445 -21.24 9.73 24.07
N ASP A 446 -22.24 9.55 24.93
CA ASP A 446 -23.52 8.95 24.51
C ASP A 446 -24.30 9.89 23.62
N ALA A 447 -24.34 11.18 23.97
CA ALA A 447 -24.92 12.24 23.15
C ALA A 447 -24.32 12.26 21.74
N ALA A 448 -22.99 12.27 21.63
CA ALA A 448 -22.26 12.18 20.37
C ALA A 448 -22.63 10.95 19.52
N ARG A 449 -22.66 9.76 20.14
CA ARG A 449 -22.99 8.51 19.45
C ARG A 449 -24.45 8.44 19.01
N ALA A 450 -25.37 8.88 19.86
CA ALA A 450 -26.79 8.92 19.54
C ALA A 450 -27.08 9.92 18.41
N LEU A 451 -26.44 11.09 18.44
CA LEU A 451 -26.58 12.09 17.39
C LEU A 451 -26.00 11.60 16.06
N HIS A 452 -24.88 10.87 16.09
CA HIS A 452 -24.32 10.22 14.91
C HIS A 452 -25.29 9.17 14.31
N ARG A 453 -25.90 8.32 15.16
CA ARG A 453 -26.91 7.33 14.72
C ARG A 453 -28.22 7.96 14.22
N ALA A 454 -28.50 9.19 14.67
CA ALA A 454 -29.67 9.95 14.30
C ALA A 454 -29.44 10.84 13.06
N ASP A 455 -28.30 10.73 12.37
CA ASP A 455 -27.92 11.58 11.24
C ASP A 455 -28.03 13.09 11.56
N GLY A 456 -27.74 13.48 12.81
CA GLY A 456 -27.83 14.87 13.28
C GLY A 456 -29.20 15.33 13.75
N ASP A 457 -30.21 14.46 13.83
CA ASP A 457 -31.52 14.81 14.41
C ASP A 457 -31.50 14.67 15.95
N VAL A 458 -31.55 15.81 16.65
CA VAL A 458 -31.54 15.87 18.12
C VAL A 458 -32.71 15.13 18.74
N ASN A 459 -33.91 15.19 18.16
CA ASN A 459 -35.10 14.54 18.73
C ASN A 459 -34.97 13.02 18.65
N ARG A 460 -34.50 12.54 17.50
CA ARG A 460 -34.24 11.11 17.30
C ARG A 460 -33.06 10.64 18.15
N ALA A 461 -32.04 11.47 18.35
CA ALA A 461 -30.93 11.18 19.27
C ALA A 461 -31.42 11.04 20.72
N CYS A 462 -32.29 11.94 21.17
CA CYS A 462 -32.95 11.85 22.48
C CYS A 462 -33.73 10.54 22.64
N GLN A 463 -34.48 10.11 21.63
CA GLN A 463 -35.20 8.83 21.65
C GLN A 463 -34.24 7.65 21.80
N ILE A 464 -33.17 7.61 21.00
CA ILE A 464 -32.15 6.56 21.08
C ILE A 464 -31.52 6.49 22.49
N LEU A 465 -31.24 7.65 23.10
CA LEU A 465 -30.69 7.74 24.45
C LEU A 465 -31.67 7.28 25.53
N GLN A 466 -32.94 7.64 25.39
CA GLN A 466 -33.99 7.22 26.32
C GLN A 466 -34.23 5.71 26.22
N ASP A 467 -34.33 5.16 25.02
CA ASP A 467 -34.53 3.72 24.80
C ASP A 467 -33.36 2.88 25.35
N SER A 468 -32.12 3.36 25.18
CA SER A 468 -30.93 2.70 25.73
C SER A 468 -30.84 2.81 27.25
N SER A 469 -31.26 3.94 27.84
CA SER A 469 -31.35 4.09 29.30
C SER A 469 -32.44 3.19 29.90
N GLN A 470 -33.58 3.02 29.21
CA GLN A 470 -34.66 2.13 29.64
C GLN A 470 -34.28 0.65 29.47
N ALA A 471 -33.54 0.29 28.42
CA ALA A 471 -33.00 -1.06 28.25
C ALA A 471 -31.98 -1.41 29.35
N ALA A 472 -31.09 -0.47 29.71
CA ALA A 472 -30.13 -0.66 30.81
C ALA A 472 -30.83 -0.75 32.19
N GLN A 473 -31.92 -0.01 32.41
CA GLN A 473 -32.75 -0.12 33.60
C GLN A 473 -33.58 -1.41 33.63
N ALA A 474 -34.03 -1.90 32.47
CA ALA A 474 -34.75 -3.17 32.34
C ALA A 474 -33.84 -4.38 32.58
N THR A 475 -32.56 -4.31 32.22
CA THR A 475 -31.56 -5.34 32.58
C THR A 475 -31.14 -5.26 34.05
N ASN A 476 -31.09 -4.06 34.66
CA ASN A 476 -30.90 -3.93 36.11
C ASN A 476 -32.08 -4.46 36.93
N ASN A 477 -33.30 -4.44 36.37
CA ASN A 477 -34.48 -5.01 37.03
C ASN A 477 -34.78 -6.46 36.63
N ASN A 478 -34.13 -6.99 35.60
CA ASN A 478 -34.24 -8.37 35.18
C ASN A 478 -32.88 -8.87 34.69
N THR A 479 -32.21 -9.62 35.57
CA THR A 479 -31.07 -10.52 35.34
C THR A 479 -29.68 -9.96 35.62
N GLU A 480 -29.37 -9.67 36.90
CA GLU A 480 -28.13 -10.12 37.56
C GLU A 480 -28.38 -10.37 39.08
N GLY A 481 -28.31 -11.63 39.52
CA GLY A 481 -27.82 -11.99 40.87
C GLY A 481 -28.67 -11.81 42.14
N GLY A 482 -29.99 -11.61 42.08
CA GLY A 482 -30.84 -11.47 43.29
C GLY A 482 -31.64 -12.74 43.63
N TRP A 483 -31.51 -13.24 44.86
CA TRP A 483 -32.10 -14.49 45.37
C TRP A 483 -33.63 -14.58 45.15
N SER A 484 -34.13 -15.74 44.70
CA SER A 484 -35.58 -15.97 44.70
C SER A 484 -36.04 -16.35 46.13
N PRO A 485 -37.05 -15.68 46.69
CA PRO A 485 -37.50 -15.91 48.07
C PRO A 485 -37.96 -17.36 48.31
N GLU A 486 -38.41 -18.03 47.24
CA GLU A 486 -38.81 -19.44 47.23
C GLU A 486 -37.66 -20.40 47.62
N LYS A 487 -36.41 -20.08 47.29
CA LYS A 487 -35.24 -20.92 47.61
C LYS A 487 -34.83 -20.79 49.08
N VAL A 488 -34.97 -19.59 49.64
CA VAL A 488 -34.77 -19.35 51.08
C VAL A 488 -35.85 -20.08 51.88
N GLU A 489 -37.09 -20.09 51.38
CA GLU A 489 -38.21 -20.78 52.01
C GLU A 489 -38.03 -22.32 52.00
N GLN A 490 -37.40 -22.88 50.98
CA GLN A 490 -37.01 -24.31 50.96
C GLN A 490 -36.00 -24.66 52.04
N LEU A 491 -34.98 -23.82 52.27
CA LEU A 491 -33.99 -24.04 53.34
C LEU A 491 -34.59 -23.85 54.74
N LEU A 492 -35.49 -22.87 54.89
CA LEU A 492 -36.28 -22.68 56.11
C LEU A 492 -37.17 -23.89 56.42
N TYR A 493 -37.81 -24.48 55.40
CA TYR A 493 -38.62 -25.69 55.56
C TYR A 493 -37.78 -26.91 55.99
N LEU A 494 -36.50 -26.96 55.61
CA LEU A 494 -35.55 -27.98 56.05
C LEU A 494 -35.02 -27.75 57.48
N GLY A 495 -35.42 -26.66 58.14
CA GLY A 495 -35.09 -26.35 59.53
C GLY A 495 -33.88 -25.45 59.72
N PHE A 496 -33.35 -24.85 58.66
CA PHE A 496 -32.24 -23.90 58.74
C PHE A 496 -32.74 -22.48 59.03
N GLU A 497 -31.92 -21.69 59.72
CA GLU A 497 -32.26 -20.31 60.07
C GLU A 497 -32.18 -19.39 58.85
N ARG A 498 -33.00 -18.34 58.82
CA ARG A 498 -33.15 -17.46 57.63
C ARG A 498 -31.83 -16.80 57.24
N GLU A 499 -31.13 -16.21 58.20
CA GLU A 499 -29.89 -15.47 57.94
C GLU A 499 -28.78 -16.38 57.42
N ALA A 500 -28.62 -17.57 58.02
CA ALA A 500 -27.66 -18.57 57.54
C ALA A 500 -28.03 -19.10 56.15
N SER A 501 -29.33 -19.28 55.86
CA SER A 501 -29.83 -19.74 54.56
C SER A 501 -29.57 -18.74 53.44
N GLU A 502 -29.78 -17.45 53.73
CA GLU A 502 -29.47 -16.35 52.81
C GLU A 502 -27.97 -16.24 52.55
N GLU A 503 -27.15 -16.37 53.60
CA GLU A 503 -25.69 -16.34 53.46
C GLU A 503 -25.12 -17.56 52.73
N ALA A 504 -25.66 -18.75 52.96
CA ALA A 504 -25.27 -19.97 52.25
C ALA A 504 -25.61 -19.87 50.75
N LEU A 505 -26.82 -19.41 50.42
CA LEU A 505 -27.24 -19.20 49.02
C LEU A 505 -26.42 -18.10 48.32
N ARG A 506 -25.98 -17.08 49.08
CA ARG A 506 -25.04 -16.07 48.58
C ARG A 506 -23.69 -16.68 48.21
N LEU A 507 -23.16 -17.57 49.05
CA LEU A 507 -21.86 -18.21 48.83
C LEU A 507 -21.91 -19.28 47.73
N THR A 508 -23.06 -19.91 47.50
CA THR A 508 -23.22 -20.98 46.50
C THR A 508 -23.87 -20.52 45.19
N GLY A 509 -24.03 -19.21 44.99
CA GLY A 509 -24.60 -18.67 43.75
C GLY A 509 -26.06 -19.06 43.52
N GLY A 510 -26.82 -19.33 44.58
CA GLY A 510 -28.24 -19.65 44.52
C GLY A 510 -28.57 -21.12 44.22
N ASP A 511 -27.61 -22.04 44.34
CA ASP A 511 -27.88 -23.48 44.32
C ASP A 511 -28.27 -24.01 45.71
N VAL A 512 -29.48 -24.58 45.80
CA VAL A 512 -30.09 -25.03 47.06
C VAL A 512 -29.41 -26.29 47.60
N GLN A 513 -28.96 -27.20 46.73
CA GLN A 513 -28.30 -28.43 47.17
C GLN A 513 -26.93 -28.12 47.78
N SER A 514 -26.12 -27.31 47.10
CA SER A 514 -24.83 -26.86 47.62
C SER A 514 -24.98 -26.00 48.88
N ALA A 515 -26.00 -25.13 48.95
CA ALA A 515 -26.28 -24.33 50.15
C ALA A 515 -26.69 -25.21 51.34
N THR A 516 -27.51 -26.23 51.11
CA THR A 516 -27.90 -27.20 52.15
C THR A 516 -26.68 -27.94 52.69
N GLN A 517 -25.79 -28.37 51.80
CA GLN A 517 -24.58 -29.09 52.20
C GLN A 517 -23.61 -28.19 52.98
N LEU A 518 -23.44 -26.94 52.54
CA LEU A 518 -22.63 -25.95 53.24
C LEU A 518 -23.20 -25.59 54.63
N LEU A 519 -24.52 -25.58 54.79
CA LEU A 519 -25.17 -25.38 56.10
C LEU A 519 -25.05 -26.61 57.01
N LEU A 520 -25.17 -27.82 56.46
CA LEU A 520 -24.98 -29.06 57.22
C LEU A 520 -23.54 -29.18 57.74
N ASP A 521 -22.55 -28.87 56.89
CA ASP A 521 -21.13 -28.95 57.23
C ASP A 521 -20.75 -27.93 58.32
N ASN A 522 -21.42 -26.78 58.35
CA ASN A 522 -21.20 -25.71 59.35
C ASN A 522 -22.22 -25.71 60.50
N GLN A 523 -22.97 -26.81 60.69
CA GLN A 523 -23.99 -26.96 61.75
C GLN A 523 -25.01 -25.81 61.82
N GLY A 524 -25.34 -25.21 60.68
CA GLY A 524 -26.33 -24.14 60.56
C GLY A 524 -25.87 -22.74 60.99
N VAL A 525 -24.58 -22.52 61.28
CA VAL A 525 -24.06 -21.19 61.69
C VAL A 525 -23.01 -20.69 60.69
N LEU A 526 -23.35 -19.62 59.97
CA LEU A 526 -22.43 -18.84 59.15
C LEU A 526 -22.31 -17.45 59.80
N SER A 527 -21.10 -17.01 60.11
CA SER A 527 -20.86 -15.71 60.78
C SER A 527 -20.45 -14.63 59.78
N PRO A 528 -20.99 -13.40 59.85
CA PRO A 528 -20.61 -12.33 58.92
C PRO A 528 -19.29 -11.65 59.34
N PRO A 529 -18.44 -11.20 58.39
CA PRO A 529 -17.18 -10.54 58.74
C PRO A 529 -17.39 -9.08 59.18
N SER A 530 -16.91 -8.74 60.38
CA SER A 530 -16.90 -7.38 60.95
C SER A 530 -15.60 -6.63 60.65
N THR A 531 -15.72 -5.34 60.37
CA THR A 531 -14.69 -4.33 60.07
C THR A 531 -13.98 -3.80 61.34
N SER A 532 -12.63 -3.66 61.31
CA SER A 532 -11.81 -2.45 61.66
C SER A 532 -10.39 -2.68 62.26
N THR A 533 -9.36 -2.06 61.61
CA THR A 533 -8.10 -1.38 62.11
C THR A 533 -7.09 -2.10 63.05
N SER A 534 -5.73 -2.01 62.99
CA SER A 534 -4.72 -1.19 62.27
C SER A 534 -3.24 -1.60 62.59
N THR A 535 -2.38 -1.70 61.54
CA THR A 535 -0.93 -1.30 61.33
C THR A 535 0.25 -1.74 62.26
N PRO A 536 1.57 -1.61 61.89
CA PRO A 536 2.26 -1.27 60.61
C PRO A 536 3.45 -2.21 60.19
N THR A 537 3.85 -2.25 58.90
CA THR A 537 5.19 -1.83 58.38
C THR A 537 5.39 -2.10 56.87
N SER A 538 5.85 -1.04 56.17
CA SER A 538 6.69 -0.96 54.95
C SER A 538 6.18 -1.38 53.55
N SER A 539 5.96 -0.33 52.75
CA SER A 539 6.31 -0.11 51.32
C SER A 539 5.74 -1.03 50.24
N SER A 540 4.72 -0.57 49.52
CA SER A 540 4.85 0.01 48.17
C SER A 540 3.46 0.29 47.57
N THR A 541 3.37 1.43 46.89
CA THR A 541 2.26 2.00 46.11
C THR A 541 1.32 1.02 45.39
N SER A 542 0.02 1.28 45.54
CA SER A 542 -1.16 0.55 45.03
C SER A 542 -1.26 0.47 43.51
N PRO A 543 -1.89 -0.59 42.96
CA PRO A 543 -2.74 -0.50 41.79
C PRO A 543 -4.21 -0.75 42.17
N SER A 544 -5.08 0.20 41.81
CA SER A 544 -6.53 -0.01 41.82
C SER A 544 -6.93 -0.71 40.54
N SER A 545 -7.84 -1.67 40.68
CA SER A 545 -8.30 -2.62 39.68
C SER A 545 -8.79 -1.99 38.38
N GLU A 546 -8.23 -2.44 37.27
CA GLU A 546 -8.70 -2.21 35.91
C GLU A 546 -9.70 -3.31 35.53
N GLU A 547 -10.90 -2.90 35.12
CA GLU A 547 -11.76 -3.65 34.21
C GLU A 547 -11.91 -2.82 32.91
N PRO A 548 -12.15 -3.48 31.76
CA PRO A 548 -11.53 -3.09 30.50
C PRO A 548 -12.23 -1.90 29.85
N THR A 549 -11.63 -0.72 29.94
CA THR A 549 -12.00 0.44 29.15
C THR A 549 -11.39 0.33 27.75
N THR A 550 -12.21 0.06 26.73
CA THR A 550 -11.84 0.28 25.33
C THR A 550 -11.97 1.77 24.98
N SER A 551 -10.98 2.57 25.38
CA SER A 551 -10.56 3.83 24.75
C SER A 551 -9.69 4.63 25.72
N SER A 552 -8.47 4.16 25.97
CA SER A 552 -7.37 5.06 26.26
C SER A 552 -6.76 5.41 24.89
N ASN A 553 -7.02 6.61 24.38
CA ASN A 553 -6.13 7.17 23.35
C ASN A 553 -4.79 7.34 24.06
N SER A 554 -3.87 6.41 23.83
CA SER A 554 -2.51 6.54 24.34
C SER A 554 -1.85 7.73 23.64
N THR A 555 -0.92 8.42 24.30
CA THR A 555 -0.13 9.48 23.65
C THR A 555 0.55 8.95 22.37
N GLU A 556 0.89 7.66 22.35
CA GLU A 556 1.41 6.96 21.17
C GLU A 556 0.40 6.90 20.01
N ASP A 557 -0.89 6.68 20.28
CA ASP A 557 -1.93 6.67 19.22
C ASP A 557 -2.13 8.05 18.60
N GLU A 558 -2.04 9.12 19.40
CA GLU A 558 -2.10 10.50 18.91
C GLU A 558 -0.88 10.86 18.06
N GLU A 559 0.32 10.42 18.45
CA GLU A 559 1.54 10.55 17.66
C GLU A 559 1.43 9.81 16.31
N LEU A 560 0.95 8.57 16.33
CA LEU A 560 0.76 7.76 15.11
C LEU A 560 -0.24 8.40 14.15
N VAL A 561 -1.33 8.95 14.68
CA VAL A 561 -2.33 9.66 13.86
C VAL A 561 -1.74 10.94 13.30
N SER A 562 -0.98 11.70 14.09
CA SER A 562 -0.33 12.92 13.62
C SER A 562 0.66 12.62 12.49
N GLU A 563 1.49 11.58 12.64
CA GLU A 563 2.44 11.14 11.61
C GLU A 563 1.74 10.83 10.27
N VAL A 564 0.68 10.02 10.29
CA VAL A 564 0.00 9.66 9.03
C VAL A 564 -0.76 10.84 8.40
N LEU A 565 -1.23 11.80 9.20
CA LEU A 565 -1.88 13.00 8.68
C LEU A 565 -0.90 13.94 7.97
N GLU A 566 0.38 13.95 8.34
CA GLU A 566 1.42 14.71 7.63
C GLU A 566 1.68 14.17 6.21
N ASP A 567 1.47 12.88 5.99
CA ASP A 567 1.64 12.27 4.67
C ASP A 567 0.42 12.46 3.74
N ILE A 568 -0.74 12.81 4.30
CA ILE A 568 -1.94 13.11 3.49
C ILE A 568 -1.79 14.51 2.92
N SER A 569 -1.76 14.60 1.60
CA SER A 569 -1.77 15.90 0.93
C SER A 569 -3.00 16.71 1.35
N HIS A 570 -2.77 17.96 1.76
CA HIS A 570 -3.84 18.90 2.06
C HIS A 570 -4.70 19.26 0.85
N HIS A 571 -4.32 18.87 -0.37
CA HIS A 571 -5.05 19.18 -1.58
C HIS A 571 -5.30 17.91 -2.40
N GLU A 572 -6.56 17.71 -2.76
CA GLU A 572 -7.09 16.51 -3.45
C GLU A 572 -6.38 16.19 -4.77
N GLU A 573 -5.97 17.21 -5.52
CA GLU A 573 -5.39 17.05 -6.87
C GLU A 573 -3.86 17.00 -6.89
N ASP A 574 -3.24 16.74 -5.74
CA ASP A 574 -1.77 16.78 -5.60
C ASP A 574 -1.06 15.73 -6.45
N TYR A 575 -1.72 14.59 -6.67
CA TYR A 575 -1.21 13.53 -7.53
C TYR A 575 -1.19 13.88 -9.03
N LEU A 576 -1.91 14.94 -9.44
CA LEU A 576 -1.89 15.47 -10.79
C LEU A 576 -0.81 16.56 -10.97
N ASP A 577 -0.21 17.01 -9.87
CA ASP A 577 0.78 18.10 -9.86
C ASP A 577 2.20 17.61 -10.16
N LEU A 578 2.41 17.10 -11.37
CA LEU A 578 3.71 16.63 -11.84
C LEU A 578 4.50 17.76 -12.52
N THR A 579 5.81 17.90 -12.25
CA THR A 579 6.70 18.84 -12.97
C THR A 579 7.02 18.36 -14.39
N LEU A 580 6.89 17.06 -14.65
CA LEU A 580 7.29 16.36 -15.88
C LEU A 580 8.81 16.25 -16.12
N GLU A 581 9.64 16.57 -15.12
CA GLU A 581 11.10 16.48 -15.22
C GLU A 581 11.58 15.03 -15.42
N GLU A 582 11.16 14.11 -14.55
CA GLU A 582 11.54 12.69 -14.65
C GLU A 582 10.96 12.02 -15.92
N GLU A 583 9.77 12.48 -16.35
CA GLU A 583 9.16 12.08 -17.61
C GLU A 583 9.99 12.54 -18.80
N SER A 584 10.44 13.80 -18.82
CA SER A 584 11.30 14.34 -19.87
C SER A 584 12.60 13.54 -20.01
N GLU A 585 13.27 13.26 -18.89
CA GLU A 585 14.50 12.46 -18.88
C GLU A 585 14.28 11.06 -19.47
N LEU A 586 13.15 10.41 -19.16
CA LEU A 586 12.83 9.09 -19.69
C LEU A 586 12.42 9.14 -21.15
N ILE A 587 11.68 10.17 -21.58
CA ILE A 587 11.35 10.42 -22.98
C ILE A 587 12.64 10.48 -23.80
N ASP A 588 13.61 11.29 -23.37
CA ASP A 588 14.89 11.44 -24.07
C ASP A 588 15.72 10.15 -24.06
N THR A 589 15.69 9.42 -22.94
CA THR A 589 16.33 8.11 -22.81
C THR A 589 15.76 7.11 -23.82
N ILE A 590 14.43 7.00 -23.92
CA ILE A 590 13.76 6.07 -24.85
C ILE A 590 13.99 6.52 -26.31
N LYS A 591 13.94 7.83 -26.61
CA LYS A 591 14.28 8.36 -27.94
C LYS A 591 15.69 7.95 -28.35
N THR A 592 16.65 8.13 -27.46
CA THR A 592 18.05 7.75 -27.70
C THR A 592 18.17 6.26 -27.97
N TYR A 593 17.43 5.41 -27.24
CA TYR A 593 17.46 3.97 -27.49
C TYR A 593 16.82 3.57 -28.82
N LEU A 594 15.70 4.21 -29.20
CA LEU A 594 15.02 3.93 -30.46
C LEU A 594 15.78 4.48 -31.68
N SER A 595 16.54 5.57 -31.53
CA SER A 595 17.32 6.14 -32.65
C SER A 595 18.57 5.33 -33.00
N ARG A 596 19.13 4.56 -32.06
CA ARG A 596 20.34 3.73 -32.30
C ARG A 596 20.21 2.80 -33.51
N GLY A 597 19.04 2.19 -33.72
CA GLY A 597 18.80 1.29 -34.87
C GLY A 597 18.64 1.99 -36.23
N SER A 598 18.47 3.31 -36.27
CA SER A 598 18.27 4.07 -37.53
C SER A 598 19.54 4.70 -38.09
N THR A 599 20.64 4.72 -37.32
CA THR A 599 21.88 5.41 -37.71
C THR A 599 22.81 4.62 -38.64
N HIS A 600 22.49 3.35 -38.93
CA HIS A 600 23.33 2.46 -39.74
C HIS A 600 22.72 2.10 -41.11
N THR A 601 21.65 2.76 -41.55
CA THR A 601 21.01 2.54 -42.87
C THR A 601 21.34 3.64 -43.88
N VAL A 602 22.62 3.96 -44.07
CA VAL A 602 23.10 4.75 -45.23
C VAL A 602 24.22 4.01 -45.93
#